data_AF-A0A3D5JYZ2-F1
#
_entry.id   AF-A0A3D5JYZ2-F1
#
_cell.length_a   1.000
_cell.length_b   1.000
_cell.length_c   1.000
_cell.angle_alpha   90.00
_cell.angle_beta   90.00
_cell.angle_gamma   90.00
#
_symmetry.space_group_name_H-M   'P 1'
#
loop_
_entity.id
_entity.type
_entity.pdbx_description
1 polymer ?
#
loop_
_entity_poly.entity_id
_entity_poly.type
_entity_poly.pdbx_seq_one_letter_code
_entity_poly.pdbx_strand_id
1 'polypeptide(L)'
;MKKLVALLACTVIATSAFAQGTVNFTNLKPTKQILTDAAGAKLEGAWAQLYAGKASDNLSAVGSPVALYDGKKAGYFSGGSVDVGFNGAGFFQVKAWKGANSFEAAAATNGAEIGMSNVVGLTPGDSTASPPGLPADLAGLEAFSLTVVPEPGTIALAVLGLAAFFVRRRK
;
A
#
# COMPACT_ATOMS: atom_id res chain seq x y z
N MET A 1 42.87 -36.99 -10.13
CA MET A 1 41.81 -36.49 -9.22
C MET A 1 41.66 -34.96 -9.31
N LYS A 2 41.40 -34.42 -10.51
CA LYS A 2 41.22 -32.97 -10.74
C LYS A 2 39.92 -32.64 -11.52
N LYS A 3 39.20 -33.67 -11.97
CA LYS A 3 37.97 -33.57 -12.77
C LYS A 3 36.68 -33.80 -11.95
N LEU A 4 36.80 -34.10 -10.66
CA LEU A 4 35.65 -34.31 -9.77
C LEU A 4 35.23 -33.05 -8.99
N VAL A 5 36.09 -32.04 -8.93
CA VAL A 5 35.81 -30.81 -8.17
C VAL A 5 34.91 -29.84 -8.96
N ALA A 6 34.86 -29.94 -10.29
CA ALA A 6 34.06 -29.06 -11.15
C ALA A 6 32.58 -29.47 -11.27
N LEU A 7 32.18 -30.64 -10.75
CA LEU A 7 30.83 -31.19 -10.91
C LEU A 7 29.89 -30.91 -9.72
N LEU A 8 30.42 -30.37 -8.61
CA LEU A 8 29.68 -30.09 -7.39
C LEU A 8 29.34 -28.59 -7.21
N ALA A 9 29.40 -27.80 -8.29
CA ALA A 9 29.20 -26.35 -8.24
C ALA A 9 27.86 -25.85 -8.84
N CYS A 10 27.03 -26.74 -9.41
CA CYS A 10 25.94 -26.31 -10.31
C CYS A 10 24.50 -26.55 -9.87
N THR A 11 24.19 -26.96 -8.65
CA THR A 11 22.78 -27.24 -8.28
C THR A 11 22.41 -26.81 -6.87
N VAL A 12 22.51 -25.50 -6.62
CA VAL A 12 21.58 -24.85 -5.69
C VAL A 12 20.63 -24.01 -6.56
N ILE A 13 19.69 -24.68 -7.21
CA ILE A 13 18.48 -24.00 -7.66
C ILE A 13 17.71 -23.76 -6.37
N ALA A 14 17.84 -22.54 -5.82
CA ALA A 14 16.95 -22.08 -4.78
C ALA A 14 15.52 -22.18 -5.34
N THR A 15 14.80 -23.25 -5.02
CA THR A 15 13.36 -23.29 -5.22
C THR A 15 12.77 -22.30 -4.24
N SER A 16 12.71 -21.03 -4.64
CA SER A 16 11.81 -20.07 -4.05
C SER A 16 10.41 -20.62 -4.30
N ALA A 17 9.91 -21.41 -3.35
CA ALA A 17 8.51 -21.74 -3.25
C ALA A 17 7.80 -20.40 -3.05
N PHE A 18 7.31 -19.83 -4.16
CA PHE A 18 6.44 -18.67 -4.10
C PHE A 18 5.20 -19.13 -3.34
N ALA A 19 5.10 -18.74 -2.06
CA ALA A 19 3.85 -18.87 -1.34
C ALA A 19 2.90 -17.86 -2.01
N GLN A 20 2.07 -18.34 -2.93
CA GLN A 20 1.14 -17.49 -3.67
C GLN A 20 -0.18 -17.42 -2.90
N GLY A 21 -0.33 -16.34 -2.13
CA GLY A 21 -1.62 -15.96 -1.57
C GLY A 21 -2.25 -14.92 -2.48
N THR A 22 -3.53 -15.08 -2.81
CA THR A 22 -4.24 -14.14 -3.69
C THR A 22 -5.38 -13.44 -2.95
N VAL A 23 -5.47 -12.14 -3.15
CA VAL A 23 -6.52 -11.28 -2.59
C VAL A 23 -7.17 -10.49 -3.71
N ASN A 24 -8.50 -10.40 -3.68
CA ASN A 24 -9.26 -9.59 -4.61
C ASN A 24 -9.19 -8.12 -4.19
N PHE A 25 -8.35 -7.35 -4.88
CA PHE A 25 -8.16 -5.93 -4.60
C PHE A 25 -9.28 -5.10 -5.23
N THR A 26 -10.41 -5.04 -4.54
CA THR A 26 -11.55 -4.20 -4.94
C THR A 26 -12.31 -3.70 -3.73
N ASN A 27 -12.93 -2.54 -3.89
CA ASN A 27 -13.85 -1.94 -2.92
C ASN A 27 -15.31 -1.94 -3.44
N LEU A 28 -15.60 -2.80 -4.43
CA LEU A 28 -16.96 -3.00 -4.92
C LEU A 28 -17.64 -4.18 -4.23
N LYS A 29 -16.84 -5.07 -3.62
CA LYS A 29 -17.25 -6.30 -2.93
C LYS A 29 -16.28 -6.57 -1.77
N PRO A 30 -16.72 -7.18 -0.66
CA PRO A 30 -18.09 -7.63 -0.42
C PRO A 30 -19.03 -6.49 -0.02
N THR A 31 -18.49 -5.40 0.54
CA THR A 31 -19.21 -4.16 0.85
C THR A 31 -18.69 -3.04 -0.04
N LYS A 32 -19.60 -2.18 -0.50
CA LYS A 32 -19.26 -0.98 -1.28
C LYS A 32 -18.84 0.11 -0.31
N GLN A 33 -17.56 0.20 0.03
CA GLN A 33 -17.06 1.37 0.75
C GLN A 33 -16.75 2.46 -0.25
N ILE A 34 -17.02 3.72 0.08
CA ILE A 34 -16.68 4.83 -0.80
C ILE A 34 -15.51 5.58 -0.19
N LEU A 35 -14.44 5.77 -0.97
CA LEU A 35 -13.35 6.63 -0.60
C LEU A 35 -13.75 8.08 -0.84
N THR A 36 -13.53 8.92 0.15
CA THR A 36 -13.84 10.35 0.09
C THR A 36 -12.58 11.20 0.20
N ASP A 37 -12.62 12.41 -0.34
CA ASP A 37 -11.57 13.39 -0.17
C ASP A 37 -11.64 14.06 1.22
N ALA A 38 -10.72 14.99 1.49
CA ALA A 38 -10.69 15.74 2.76
C ALA A 38 -11.93 16.63 2.97
N ALA A 39 -12.68 16.95 1.92
CA ALA A 39 -13.92 17.71 1.97
C ALA A 39 -15.17 16.80 2.09
N GLY A 40 -14.99 15.48 2.13
CA GLY A 40 -16.08 14.50 2.18
C GLY A 40 -16.76 14.26 0.82
N ALA A 41 -16.24 14.83 -0.27
CA ALA A 41 -16.72 14.54 -1.61
C ALA A 41 -16.14 13.20 -2.11
N LYS A 42 -16.73 12.66 -3.17
CA LYS A 42 -16.27 11.39 -3.74
C LYS A 42 -14.87 11.57 -4.31
N LEU A 43 -13.97 10.65 -3.98
CA LEU A 43 -12.58 10.78 -4.39
C LEU A 43 -12.40 10.48 -5.89
N GLU A 44 -11.85 11.45 -6.62
CA GLU A 44 -11.53 11.35 -8.06
C GLU A 44 -10.05 11.66 -8.32
N GLY A 45 -9.48 11.00 -9.34
CA GLY A 45 -8.08 11.19 -9.73
C GLY A 45 -7.05 10.77 -8.68
N ALA A 46 -7.41 9.84 -7.80
CA ALA A 46 -6.53 9.27 -6.79
C ALA A 46 -6.07 7.86 -7.17
N TRP A 47 -5.04 7.38 -6.46
CA TRP A 47 -4.50 6.03 -6.59
C TRP A 47 -4.74 5.25 -5.31
N ALA A 48 -4.95 3.95 -5.42
CA ALA A 48 -5.04 3.02 -4.30
C ALA A 48 -4.04 1.87 -4.49
N GLN A 49 -3.39 1.46 -3.41
CA GLN A 49 -2.50 0.30 -3.39
C GLN A 49 -2.76 -0.54 -2.15
N LEU A 50 -2.62 -1.86 -2.32
CA LEU A 50 -2.72 -2.82 -1.25
C LEU A 50 -1.39 -2.90 -0.50
N TYR A 51 -1.43 -2.87 0.81
CA TYR A 51 -0.31 -3.18 1.68
C TYR A 51 -0.67 -4.44 2.46
N ALA A 52 0.24 -5.41 2.49
CA ALA A 52 0.03 -6.67 3.18
C ALA A 52 1.27 -7.12 3.96
N GLY A 53 1.04 -7.92 4.98
CA GLY A 53 2.12 -8.49 5.80
C GLY A 53 1.61 -9.56 6.76
N LYS A 54 2.53 -10.32 7.36
CA LYS A 54 2.19 -11.32 8.39
C LYS A 54 1.95 -10.71 9.78
N ALA A 55 2.34 -9.47 9.98
CA ALA A 55 2.13 -8.72 11.21
C ALA A 55 1.41 -7.40 10.89
N SER A 56 0.57 -6.93 11.81
CA SER A 56 -0.25 -5.73 11.63
C SER A 56 0.55 -4.42 11.58
N ASP A 57 1.76 -4.44 12.13
CA ASP A 57 2.72 -3.34 12.19
C ASP A 57 3.78 -3.37 11.08
N ASN A 58 3.87 -4.48 10.34
CA ASN A 58 4.84 -4.66 9.26
C ASN A 58 4.15 -5.02 7.94
N LEU A 59 3.61 -4.01 7.28
CA LEU A 59 2.91 -4.12 6.00
C LEU A 59 3.76 -3.54 4.87
N SER A 60 4.00 -4.31 3.83
CA SER A 60 4.69 -3.86 2.61
C SER A 60 3.70 -3.63 1.48
N ALA A 61 4.02 -2.73 0.56
CA ALA A 61 3.23 -2.52 -0.64
C ALA A 61 3.21 -3.80 -1.50
N VAL A 62 2.03 -4.18 -1.98
CA VAL A 62 1.78 -5.38 -2.78
C VAL A 62 1.03 -5.00 -4.05
N GLY A 63 1.52 -5.51 -5.18
CA GLY A 63 0.95 -5.21 -6.49
C GLY A 63 1.20 -3.77 -6.95
N SER A 64 0.69 -3.44 -8.13
CA SER A 64 0.78 -2.10 -8.70
C SER A 64 -0.32 -1.17 -8.17
N PRO A 65 -0.06 0.14 -8.06
CA PRO A 65 -1.10 1.12 -7.78
C PRO A 65 -2.22 1.08 -8.82
N VAL A 66 -3.46 1.19 -8.35
CA VAL A 66 -4.67 1.16 -9.17
C VAL A 66 -5.34 2.51 -9.09
N ALA A 67 -5.64 3.11 -10.24
CA ALA A 67 -6.40 4.35 -10.29
C ALA A 67 -7.83 4.11 -9.78
N LEU A 68 -8.35 5.06 -9.00
CA LEU A 68 -9.77 5.09 -8.68
C LEU A 68 -10.60 5.36 -9.94
N TYR A 69 -11.83 4.87 -9.93
CA TYR A 69 -12.81 5.23 -10.95
C TYR A 69 -13.23 6.70 -10.80
N ASP A 70 -13.68 7.30 -11.90
CA ASP A 70 -14.19 8.66 -11.94
C ASP A 70 -15.72 8.72 -12.13
N GLY A 71 -16.31 9.90 -11.94
CA GLY A 71 -17.71 10.19 -12.21
C GLY A 71 -18.67 9.42 -11.31
N LYS A 72 -19.59 8.65 -11.90
CA LYS A 72 -20.63 7.91 -11.13
C LYS A 72 -20.03 6.87 -10.17
N LYS A 73 -18.80 6.43 -10.42
CA LYS A 73 -18.06 5.45 -9.60
C LYS A 73 -16.86 6.08 -8.87
N ALA A 74 -16.81 7.41 -8.76
CA ALA A 74 -15.86 8.11 -7.91
C ALA A 74 -15.80 7.51 -6.50
N GLY A 75 -14.60 7.31 -5.97
CA GLY A 75 -14.35 6.68 -4.67
C GLY A 75 -14.23 5.16 -4.68
N TYR A 76 -14.42 4.50 -5.83
CA TYR A 76 -14.26 3.04 -5.96
C TYR A 76 -12.99 2.68 -6.75
N PHE A 77 -12.41 1.51 -6.45
CA PHE A 77 -11.31 0.94 -7.22
C PHE A 77 -11.53 -0.57 -7.46
N SER A 78 -10.91 -1.08 -8.53
CA SER A 78 -10.92 -2.50 -8.87
C SER A 78 -9.62 -2.87 -9.58
N GLY A 79 -8.67 -3.43 -8.83
CA GLY A 79 -7.41 -3.95 -9.33
C GLY A 79 -7.42 -5.42 -9.73
N GLY A 80 -8.48 -6.17 -9.38
CA GLY A 80 -8.56 -7.60 -9.62
C GLY A 80 -7.75 -8.41 -8.60
N SER A 81 -7.30 -9.61 -8.99
CA SER A 81 -6.55 -10.51 -8.11
C SER A 81 -5.10 -10.05 -7.95
N VAL A 82 -4.66 -9.81 -6.73
CA VAL A 82 -3.30 -9.40 -6.36
C VAL A 82 -2.63 -10.53 -5.57
N ASP A 83 -1.43 -10.91 -5.98
CA ASP A 83 -0.58 -11.88 -5.26
C ASP A 83 0.16 -11.18 -4.12
N VAL A 84 -0.02 -11.66 -2.90
CA VAL A 84 0.54 -11.08 -1.67
C VAL A 84 1.88 -11.71 -1.27
N GLY A 85 2.33 -12.73 -2.00
CA GLY A 85 3.64 -13.36 -1.80
C GLY A 85 3.79 -14.16 -0.51
N PHE A 86 2.69 -14.40 0.21
CA PHE A 86 2.64 -15.32 1.34
C PHE A 86 1.31 -16.06 1.41
N ASN A 87 1.34 -17.25 2.01
CA ASN A 87 0.17 -18.07 2.30
C ASN A 87 -0.07 -18.12 3.82
N GLY A 88 -1.31 -18.31 4.24
CA GLY A 88 -1.76 -18.27 5.64
C GLY A 88 -2.27 -16.89 6.09
N ALA A 89 -2.83 -16.82 7.30
CA ALA A 89 -3.40 -15.59 7.85
C ALA A 89 -2.40 -14.43 7.82
N GLY A 90 -2.87 -13.27 7.37
CA GLY A 90 -2.10 -12.04 7.32
C GLY A 90 -2.97 -10.82 7.53
N PHE A 91 -2.33 -9.66 7.47
CA PHE A 91 -2.93 -8.36 7.67
C PHE A 91 -2.84 -7.55 6.38
N PHE A 92 -3.90 -6.79 6.10
CA PHE A 92 -4.10 -6.06 4.87
C PHE A 92 -4.58 -4.65 5.17
N GLN A 93 -4.03 -3.68 4.46
CA GLN A 93 -4.43 -2.28 4.55
C GLN A 93 -4.44 -1.69 3.15
N VAL A 94 -5.46 -0.91 2.84
CA VAL A 94 -5.53 -0.15 1.60
C VAL A 94 -5.05 1.25 1.89
N LYS A 95 -4.06 1.71 1.12
CA LYS A 95 -3.59 3.08 1.16
C LYS A 95 -3.98 3.78 -0.12
N ALA A 96 -4.60 4.95 0.01
CA ALA A 96 -4.97 5.79 -1.11
C ALA A 96 -4.29 7.15 -1.02
N TRP A 97 -3.91 7.72 -2.16
CA TRP A 97 -3.25 9.01 -2.22
C TRP A 97 -3.56 9.75 -3.52
N LYS A 98 -3.36 11.07 -3.49
CA LYS A 98 -3.51 11.98 -4.62
C LYS A 98 -2.41 13.04 -4.59
N GLY A 99 -1.94 13.43 -5.77
CA GLY A 99 -0.90 14.46 -5.92
C GLY A 99 0.55 13.94 -5.99
N ALA A 100 0.77 12.63 -6.05
CA ALA A 100 2.10 12.04 -6.27
C ALA A 100 2.04 10.64 -6.91
N ASN A 101 3.22 10.13 -7.30
CA ASN A 101 3.36 8.82 -7.97
C ASN A 101 3.34 7.61 -7.02
N SER A 102 3.61 7.82 -5.73
CA SER A 102 3.53 6.77 -4.70
C SER A 102 2.97 7.34 -3.40
N PHE A 103 2.51 6.45 -2.52
CA PHE A 103 2.01 6.82 -1.22
C PHE A 103 3.06 7.58 -0.39
N GLU A 104 4.30 7.10 -0.38
CA GLU A 104 5.42 7.70 0.36
C GLU A 104 5.79 9.08 -0.21
N ALA A 105 5.74 9.22 -1.54
CA ALA A 105 5.95 10.51 -2.19
C ALA A 105 4.82 11.48 -1.86
N ALA A 106 3.56 11.02 -1.82
CA ALA A 106 2.42 11.84 -1.42
C ALA A 106 2.55 12.27 0.05
N ALA A 107 2.94 11.36 0.95
CA ALA A 107 3.14 11.67 2.36
C ALA A 107 4.27 12.70 2.61
N ALA A 108 5.24 12.80 1.70
CA ALA A 108 6.30 13.80 1.73
C ALA A 108 5.98 15.08 0.93
N THR A 109 4.91 15.06 0.13
CA THR A 109 4.54 16.19 -0.73
C THR A 109 3.54 17.07 -0.02
N ASN A 110 3.88 18.35 0.08
CA ASN A 110 3.00 19.33 0.67
C ASN A 110 1.72 19.52 -0.18
N GLY A 111 0.55 19.54 0.47
CA GLY A 111 -0.74 19.68 -0.20
C GLY A 111 -1.22 18.43 -0.94
N ALA A 112 -0.45 17.34 -0.91
CA ALA A 112 -0.94 16.03 -1.34
C ALA A 112 -1.97 15.49 -0.35
N GLU A 113 -2.83 14.60 -0.82
CA GLU A 113 -3.84 13.97 0.02
C GLU A 113 -3.47 12.50 0.21
N ILE A 114 -3.51 12.02 1.45
CA ILE A 114 -3.23 10.62 1.79
C ILE A 114 -4.30 10.07 2.72
N GLY A 115 -4.59 8.78 2.62
CA GLY A 115 -5.53 8.08 3.49
C GLY A 115 -5.16 6.62 3.61
N MET A 116 -5.43 6.04 4.78
CA MET A 116 -5.21 4.62 5.05
C MET A 116 -6.48 4.01 5.61
N SER A 117 -6.81 2.79 5.18
CA SER A 117 -7.89 2.01 5.77
C SER A 117 -7.52 1.46 7.15
N ASN A 118 -8.51 0.89 7.83
CA ASN A 118 -8.28 -0.05 8.92
C ASN A 118 -7.43 -1.25 8.45
N VAL A 119 -6.67 -1.82 9.38
CA VAL A 119 -5.90 -3.05 9.13
C VAL A 119 -6.83 -4.24 9.33
N VAL A 120 -7.03 -5.02 8.28
CA VAL A 120 -7.92 -6.18 8.26
C VAL A 120 -7.10 -7.46 8.32
N GLY A 121 -7.40 -8.34 9.27
CA GLY A 121 -6.84 -9.68 9.34
C GLY A 121 -7.66 -10.65 8.49
N LEU A 122 -7.07 -11.26 7.47
CA LEU A 122 -7.71 -12.26 6.62
C LEU A 122 -6.69 -13.30 6.13
N THR A 123 -7.20 -14.44 5.67
CA THR A 123 -6.38 -15.48 5.04
C THR A 123 -6.52 -15.37 3.53
N PRO A 124 -5.44 -15.07 2.78
CA PRO A 124 -5.45 -15.05 1.32
C PRO A 124 -5.90 -16.38 0.72
N GLY A 125 -6.41 -16.33 -0.51
CA GLY A 125 -6.70 -17.51 -1.30
C GLY A 125 -5.41 -18.23 -1.68
N ASP A 126 -5.35 -19.54 -1.46
CA ASP A 126 -4.21 -20.35 -1.82
C ASP A 126 -4.31 -20.81 -3.28
N SER A 127 -3.57 -20.18 -4.19
CA SER A 127 -3.57 -20.57 -5.61
C SER A 127 -2.85 -21.90 -5.87
N THR A 128 -2.13 -22.43 -4.87
CA THR A 128 -1.38 -23.68 -4.95
C THR A 128 -2.15 -24.88 -4.38
N ALA A 129 -3.28 -24.65 -3.71
CA ALA A 129 -4.15 -25.70 -3.22
C ALA A 129 -4.77 -26.52 -4.36
N SER A 130 -5.20 -27.75 -4.07
CA SER A 130 -5.95 -28.59 -5.00
C SER A 130 -7.32 -28.94 -4.39
N PRO A 131 -8.43 -28.37 -4.89
CA PRO A 131 -8.52 -27.39 -5.98
C PRO A 131 -7.96 -26.00 -5.58
N PRO A 132 -7.55 -25.16 -6.56
CA PRO A 132 -7.05 -23.81 -6.28
C PRO A 132 -8.07 -22.98 -5.52
N GLY A 133 -7.63 -22.32 -4.46
CA GLY A 133 -8.44 -21.39 -3.69
C GLY A 133 -8.78 -20.15 -4.50
N LEU A 134 -10.03 -19.68 -4.36
CA LEU A 134 -10.45 -18.39 -4.92
C LEU A 134 -9.73 -17.25 -4.17
N PRO A 135 -9.41 -16.12 -4.84
CA PRO A 135 -8.87 -14.95 -4.17
C PRO A 135 -9.78 -14.51 -3.02
N ALA A 136 -9.19 -14.24 -1.86
CA ALA A 136 -9.95 -13.78 -0.71
C ALA A 136 -10.43 -12.34 -0.93
N ASP A 137 -11.69 -12.06 -0.63
CA ASP A 137 -12.21 -10.69 -0.66
C ASP A 137 -11.75 -9.90 0.58
N LEU A 138 -11.60 -8.58 0.45
CA LEU A 138 -11.26 -7.67 1.56
C LEU A 138 -12.45 -7.46 2.52
N ALA A 139 -12.95 -8.53 3.12
CA ALA A 139 -14.06 -8.51 4.06
C ALA A 139 -13.67 -7.75 5.34
N GLY A 140 -14.41 -6.69 5.66
CA GLY A 140 -14.12 -5.84 6.82
C GLY A 140 -13.34 -4.56 6.50
N LEU A 141 -13.07 -4.28 5.22
CA LEU A 141 -12.58 -2.97 4.81
C LEU A 141 -13.64 -1.90 5.13
N GLU A 142 -13.21 -0.84 5.82
CA GLU A 142 -14.05 0.32 6.14
C GLU A 142 -13.83 1.46 5.14
N ALA A 143 -14.85 2.30 4.97
CA ALA A 143 -14.70 3.55 4.23
C ALA A 143 -13.77 4.49 4.99
N PHE A 144 -12.89 5.17 4.27
CA PHE A 144 -12.01 6.19 4.84
C PHE A 144 -11.93 7.41 3.92
N SER A 145 -11.61 8.56 4.52
CA SER A 145 -11.37 9.81 3.82
C SER A 145 -9.88 10.09 3.72
N LEU A 146 -9.45 10.77 2.66
CA LEU A 146 -8.10 11.29 2.58
C LEU A 146 -7.98 12.57 3.42
N THR A 147 -6.80 12.78 3.97
CA THR A 147 -6.42 14.00 4.68
C THR A 147 -5.31 14.70 3.93
N VAL A 148 -5.37 16.03 3.87
CA VAL A 148 -4.30 16.85 3.29
C VAL A 148 -3.06 16.76 4.18
N VAL A 149 -1.91 16.45 3.59
CA VAL A 149 -0.62 16.48 4.27
C VAL A 149 -0.31 17.94 4.62
N PRO A 150 -0.21 18.28 5.93
CA PRO A 150 0.09 19.65 6.35
C PRO A 150 1.46 20.09 5.86
N GLU A 151 1.59 21.37 5.50
CA GLU A 151 2.89 21.93 5.13
C GLU A 151 3.87 21.78 6.31
N PRO A 152 5.13 21.35 6.07
CA PRO A 152 6.15 21.39 7.11
C PRO A 152 6.27 22.85 7.56
N GLY A 153 5.93 23.09 8.84
CA GLY A 153 5.62 24.43 9.34
C GLY A 153 6.63 25.47 8.90
N THR A 154 6.23 26.30 7.93
CA THR A 154 7.02 27.44 7.44
C THR A 154 7.41 28.36 8.59
N ILE A 155 6.57 28.44 9.63
CA ILE A 155 6.85 29.15 10.88
C ILE A 155 8.01 28.50 11.65
N ALA A 156 8.05 27.18 11.77
CA ALA A 156 9.14 26.48 12.46
C ALA A 156 10.48 26.67 11.73
N LEU A 157 10.48 26.61 10.40
CA LEU A 157 11.63 26.92 9.55
C LEU A 157 12.04 28.39 9.64
N ALA A 158 11.09 29.33 9.66
CA ALA A 158 11.37 30.75 9.81
C ALA A 158 11.96 31.07 11.19
N VAL A 159 11.45 30.46 12.26
CA VAL A 159 11.97 30.60 13.63
C VAL A 159 13.36 29.98 13.74
N LEU A 160 13.58 28.78 13.18
CA LEU A 160 14.91 28.16 13.12
C LEU A 160 15.90 29.01 12.31
N GLY A 161 15.45 29.56 11.17
CA GLY A 161 16.24 30.47 10.34
C GLY A 161 16.62 31.75 11.08
N LEU A 162 15.67 32.36 11.80
CA LEU A 162 15.90 33.52 12.67
C LEU A 162 16.87 33.19 13.81
N ALA A 163 16.69 32.05 14.49
CA ALA A 163 17.58 31.60 15.55
C ALA A 163 19.02 31.39 15.02
N ALA A 164 19.17 30.72 13.88
CA ALA A 164 20.47 30.53 13.23
C ALA A 164 21.10 31.87 12.82
N PHE A 165 20.31 32.83 12.33
CA PHE A 165 20.78 34.18 12.00
C PHE A 165 21.29 34.93 13.24
N PHE A 166 20.57 34.88 14.36
CA PHE A 166 21.00 35.51 15.61
C PHE A 166 22.26 34.86 16.21
N VAL A 167 22.40 33.54 16.09
CA VAL A 167 23.62 32.83 16.49
C VAL A 167 24.80 33.22 15.60
N ARG A 168 24.59 33.35 14.28
CA ARG A 168 25.63 33.81 13.35
C ARG A 168 26.07 35.25 13.60
N ARG A 169 25.16 36.14 14.00
CA ARG A 169 25.47 37.55 14.32
C ARG A 169 26.28 37.74 15.61
N ARG A 170 26.38 36.71 16.45
CA ARG A 170 27.15 36.73 17.71
C ARG A 170 28.55 36.15 17.59
N LYS A 171 28.94 35.66 16.41
CA LYS A 171 30.33 35.34 16.05
C LYS A 171 30.89 36.47 15.18
#